data_AF-A0A6B2NYC6-F1
#
_entry.id   AF-A0A6B2NYC6-F1
#
_cell.length_a   1.000
_cell.length_b   1.000
_cell.length_c   1.000
_cell.angle_alpha   90.00
_cell.angle_beta   90.00
_cell.angle_gamma   90.00
#
_symmetry.space_group_name_H-M   'P 1'
#
loop_
_entity.id
_entity.type
_entity.pdbx_description
1 polymer ?
#
loop_
_entity_poly.entity_id
_entity_poly.type
_entity_poly.pdbx_seq_one_letter_code
_entity_poly.pdbx_strand_id
1 'polypeptide(L)'
;MTRRLTAILAADVVGFSAMMGRDEAGTLARLIDMRKTVFDPEVARTGGRIVKLMGDGALVEFSSVANAVSCAIAVQERLASDPTLKLRIGINLGDVILQGSDLYGDGVNIAARLEALAEPGGICVSGPVADSLGSRLDPRFADTGLQQLKNIEKPVRVLRWLPDMEPAAALAEPGFDRPGIAVLAFDNMSADPEQEYFSDGIAEDIITALSHFREFKVIARNTTFTYKGKAVRVDQVCRDLGVRYLLEGSVRKAGNKVRVTGQLIDGETGAHLWADRYDRSIDDIFAVQDEITQAIVEAVAPETMNAEFKRARSRPESLSSWDKVLRARWHLGKFLQPDNEEARALLSQIVASDPNMSEAHAGIALCDLMAMLHVWRTDTGAAIQSAKASAEKAVEQDDNNANAHAILGMACNFARDFEEGETHLMRAIRLNPNLAVGYGNCAALYGVSGQYPEAKAAYERAAALSPRDPLKPFWRGGFGIGAYVAADYETCLNNAQAGLRETPGYASLMRQEAAALAMLGRQEEAHASVGRLLDKMPGLTVTRVRAIVPVRHEDDWERWLEGLCRAGLPE
;
A
#
# COMPACT_ATOMS: atom_id res chain seq x y z
N MET A 1 37.63 17.01 36.92
CA MET A 1 37.51 16.18 35.70
C MET A 1 36.03 15.89 35.51
N THR A 2 35.45 16.34 34.40
CA THR A 2 34.03 16.18 34.13
C THR A 2 33.89 15.26 32.92
N ARG A 3 33.14 14.17 33.08
CA ARG A 3 32.78 13.26 31.97
C ARG A 3 31.49 13.75 31.33
N ARG A 4 31.45 13.77 30.00
CA ARG A 4 30.23 14.05 29.22
C ARG A 4 30.17 13.20 27.97
N LEU A 5 28.96 12.83 27.58
CA LEU A 5 28.66 12.21 26.30
C LEU A 5 28.58 13.32 25.24
N THR A 6 29.38 13.24 24.18
CA THR A 6 29.41 14.26 23.12
C THR A 6 29.69 13.65 21.75
N ALA A 7 29.28 14.34 20.68
CA ALA A 7 29.67 13.98 19.33
C ALA A 7 31.06 14.58 19.03
N ILE A 8 31.96 13.75 18.52
CA ILE A 8 33.36 14.09 18.25
C ILE A 8 33.63 13.83 16.79
N LEU A 9 34.10 14.86 16.08
CA LEU A 9 34.53 14.79 14.70
C LEU A 9 36.05 14.91 14.66
N ALA A 10 36.71 13.90 14.09
CA ALA A 10 38.13 13.93 13.75
C ALA A 10 38.27 14.07 12.23
N ALA A 11 39.13 14.97 11.77
CA ALA A 11 39.40 15.16 10.34
C ALA A 11 40.91 15.22 10.09
N ASP A 12 41.34 14.77 8.92
CA ASP A 12 42.75 14.73 8.48
C ASP A 12 42.87 14.92 6.97
N VAL A 13 43.99 15.50 6.51
CA VAL A 13 44.25 15.70 5.07
C VAL A 13 44.99 14.51 4.48
N VAL A 14 44.42 13.93 3.43
CA VAL A 14 44.99 12.77 2.76
C VAL A 14 46.35 13.10 2.14
N GLY A 15 47.39 12.37 2.55
CA GLY A 15 48.72 12.45 1.93
C GLY A 15 49.48 13.74 2.22
N PHE A 16 49.10 14.48 3.26
CA PHE A 16 49.67 15.80 3.58
C PHE A 16 51.19 15.79 3.72
N SER A 17 51.79 14.82 4.42
CA SER A 17 53.25 14.74 4.58
C SER A 17 53.98 14.60 3.23
N ALA A 18 53.40 13.90 2.26
CA ALA A 18 53.98 13.75 0.93
C ALA A 18 53.84 15.03 0.09
N MET A 19 52.73 15.78 0.25
CA MET A 19 52.54 17.09 -0.39
C MET A 19 53.50 18.15 0.15
N MET A 20 53.69 18.18 1.47
CA MET A 20 54.67 19.06 2.14
C MET A 20 56.09 18.82 1.64
N GLY A 21 56.47 17.55 1.38
CA GLY A 21 57.79 17.23 0.82
C GLY A 21 58.00 17.67 -0.65
N ARG A 22 56.93 17.95 -1.40
CA ARG A 22 56.99 18.38 -2.81
C ARG A 22 56.88 19.89 -2.98
N ASP A 23 56.00 20.52 -2.20
CA ASP A 23 55.68 21.96 -2.27
C ASP A 23 55.19 22.43 -0.89
N GLU A 24 56.14 22.76 -0.02
CA GLU A 24 55.88 23.16 1.36
C GLU A 24 55.02 24.43 1.44
N ALA A 25 55.42 25.48 0.71
CA ALA A 25 54.75 26.78 0.75
C ALA A 25 53.34 26.73 0.14
N GLY A 26 53.16 26.08 -1.01
CA GLY A 26 51.86 25.97 -1.66
C GLY A 26 50.91 25.04 -0.93
N THR A 27 51.40 23.95 -0.32
CA THR A 27 50.55 23.04 0.45
C THR A 27 50.04 23.69 1.73
N LEU A 28 50.90 24.44 2.44
CA LEU A 28 50.49 25.21 3.61
C LEU A 28 49.49 26.32 3.24
N ALA A 29 49.70 27.02 2.13
CA ALA A 29 48.76 28.04 1.65
C ALA A 29 47.37 27.45 1.33
N ARG A 30 47.33 26.31 0.64
CA ARG A 30 46.07 25.59 0.33
C ARG A 30 45.35 25.10 1.59
N LEU A 31 46.08 24.57 2.58
CA LEU A 31 45.50 24.17 3.86
C LEU A 31 44.88 25.35 4.60
N ILE A 32 45.60 26.48 4.66
CA ILE A 32 45.11 27.70 5.32
C ILE A 32 43.86 28.24 4.60
N ASP A 33 43.85 28.23 3.27
CA ASP A 33 42.71 28.68 2.49
C ASP A 33 41.48 27.79 2.71
N MET A 34 41.62 26.47 2.55
CA MET A 34 40.55 25.49 2.80
C MET A 34 39.96 25.65 4.21
N ARG A 35 40.80 25.86 5.21
CA ARG A 35 40.33 26.09 6.59
C ARG A 35 39.53 27.38 6.74
N LYS A 36 39.99 28.47 6.12
CA LYS A 36 39.31 29.78 6.19
C LYS A 36 38.02 29.84 5.38
N THR A 37 37.96 29.16 4.24
CA THR A 37 36.85 29.30 3.27
C THR A 37 35.79 28.21 3.42
N VAL A 38 36.18 27.03 3.91
CA VAL A 38 35.29 25.85 4.03
C VAL A 38 35.21 25.36 5.47
N PHE A 39 36.30 24.83 6.03
CA PHE A 39 36.22 24.04 7.27
C PHE A 39 35.78 24.84 8.51
N ASP A 40 36.50 25.92 8.86
CA ASP A 40 36.19 26.71 10.05
C ASP A 40 34.78 27.37 9.97
N PRO A 41 34.35 27.92 8.80
CA PRO A 41 32.98 28.42 8.63
C PRO A 41 31.88 27.36 8.80
N GLU A 42 32.05 26.15 8.23
CA GLU A 42 31.03 25.10 8.36
C GLU A 42 30.92 24.59 9.81
N VAL A 43 32.05 24.47 10.51
CA VAL A 43 32.08 24.12 11.93
C VAL A 43 31.34 25.17 12.76
N ALA A 44 31.60 26.46 12.53
CA ALA A 44 30.90 27.54 13.22
C ALA A 44 29.39 27.55 12.91
N ARG A 45 29.01 27.39 11.63
CA ARG A 45 27.62 27.38 11.16
C ARG A 45 26.79 26.27 11.81
N THR A 46 27.39 25.11 12.02
CA THR A 46 26.73 23.94 12.64
C THR A 46 26.88 23.90 14.16
N GLY A 47 27.46 24.93 14.77
CA GLY A 47 27.61 25.03 16.23
C GLY A 47 28.67 24.09 16.81
N GLY A 48 29.65 23.69 16.01
CA GLY A 48 30.81 22.93 16.46
C GLY A 48 31.84 23.83 17.12
N ARG A 49 32.57 23.26 18.08
CA ARG A 49 33.72 23.89 18.74
C ARG A 49 34.98 23.15 18.36
N ILE A 50 35.91 23.83 17.69
CA ILE A 50 37.25 23.29 17.43
C ILE A 50 37.96 23.17 18.77
N VAL A 51 38.28 21.94 19.16
CA VAL A 51 38.97 21.60 20.40
C VAL A 51 40.46 21.73 20.19
N LYS A 52 40.97 21.16 19.09
CA LYS A 52 42.40 21.11 18.80
C LYS A 52 42.67 21.03 17.30
N LEU A 53 43.75 21.67 16.89
CA LEU A 53 44.33 21.58 15.56
C LEU A 53 45.67 20.85 15.65
N MET A 54 45.91 19.90 14.76
CA MET A 54 47.05 18.99 14.77
C MET A 54 47.80 19.07 13.44
N GLY A 55 48.25 20.27 13.07
CA GLY A 55 48.84 20.51 11.75
C GLY A 55 47.76 20.48 10.67
N ASP A 56 47.67 19.36 9.97
CA ASP A 56 46.67 19.02 8.96
C ASP A 56 45.40 18.39 9.54
N GLY A 57 45.46 17.88 10.77
CA GLY A 57 44.32 17.31 11.47
C GLY A 57 43.51 18.32 12.28
N ALA A 58 42.22 18.02 12.50
CA ALA A 58 41.34 18.79 13.35
C ALA A 58 40.48 17.87 14.24
N LEU A 59 40.28 18.29 15.49
CA LEU A 59 39.35 17.67 16.42
C LEU A 59 38.27 18.69 16.81
N VAL A 60 37.02 18.34 16.54
CA VAL A 60 35.86 19.21 16.73
C VAL A 60 34.83 18.52 17.59
N GLU A 61 34.26 19.28 18.52
CA GLU A 61 33.19 18.83 19.40
C GLU A 61 31.86 19.43 18.98
N PHE A 62 30.81 18.61 18.99
CA PHE A 62 29.43 19.02 18.79
C PHE A 62 28.55 18.56 19.94
N SER A 63 27.64 19.45 20.37
CA SER A 63 26.56 19.12 21.31
C SER A 63 25.44 18.30 20.66
N SER A 64 25.43 18.20 19.32
CA SER A 64 24.44 17.48 18.53
C SER A 64 25.12 16.57 17.51
N VAL A 65 24.74 15.29 17.52
CA VAL A 65 25.18 14.29 16.52
C VAL A 65 24.78 14.69 15.12
N ALA A 66 23.56 15.21 14.94
CA ALA A 66 23.05 15.66 13.65
C ALA A 66 23.92 16.79 13.08
N ASN A 67 24.32 17.74 13.94
CA ASN A 67 25.15 18.86 13.51
C ASN A 67 26.55 18.40 13.09
N ALA A 68 27.13 17.44 13.82
CA ALA A 68 28.43 16.86 13.45
C ALA A 68 28.39 16.20 12.07
N VAL A 69 27.35 15.40 11.80
CA VAL A 69 27.18 14.71 10.50
C VAL A 69 26.91 15.73 9.38
N SER A 70 26.01 16.69 9.59
CA SER A 70 25.73 17.74 8.61
C SER A 70 26.94 18.62 8.32
N CYS A 71 27.78 18.90 9.32
CA CYS A 71 29.05 19.61 9.13
C CYS A 71 29.99 18.82 8.24
N ALA A 72 30.17 17.52 8.52
CA ALA A 72 31.08 16.67 7.76
C ALA A 72 30.66 16.55 6.29
N ILE A 73 29.37 16.35 6.02
CA ILE A 73 28.83 16.29 4.65
C ILE A 73 29.05 17.61 3.92
N ALA A 74 28.69 18.74 4.54
CA ALA A 74 28.86 20.06 3.93
C ALA A 74 30.34 20.37 3.61
N VAL A 75 31.26 19.95 4.48
CA VAL A 75 32.70 20.08 4.22
C VAL A 75 33.12 19.23 3.02
N GLN A 76 32.74 17.95 2.96
CA GLN A 76 33.12 17.09 1.84
C GLN A 76 32.52 17.56 0.51
N GLU A 77 31.27 18.02 0.50
CA GLU A 77 30.60 18.52 -0.71
C GLU A 77 31.25 19.80 -1.24
N ARG A 78 31.65 20.72 -0.35
CA ARG A 78 32.35 21.95 -0.75
C ARG A 78 33.79 21.70 -1.22
N LEU A 79 34.40 20.60 -0.80
CA LEU A 79 35.73 20.17 -1.25
C LEU A 79 35.69 19.24 -2.46
N ALA A 80 34.52 18.73 -2.85
CA ALA A 80 34.40 17.81 -3.99
C ALA A 80 34.90 18.41 -5.31
N SER A 81 34.83 19.75 -5.46
CA SER A 81 35.33 20.48 -6.63
C SER A 81 36.84 20.73 -6.64
N ASP A 82 37.53 20.49 -5.52
CA ASP A 82 38.98 20.61 -5.40
C ASP A 82 39.64 19.22 -5.41
N PRO A 83 40.22 18.79 -6.55
CA PRO A 83 40.85 17.48 -6.65
C PRO A 83 42.18 17.39 -5.89
N THR A 84 42.70 18.51 -5.38
CA THR A 84 44.06 18.59 -4.80
C THR A 84 44.10 18.33 -3.30
N LEU A 85 43.00 18.56 -2.57
CA LEU A 85 42.97 18.50 -1.12
C LEU A 85 41.72 17.75 -0.64
N LYS A 86 41.92 16.47 -0.28
CA LYS A 86 40.86 15.58 0.20
C LYS A 86 40.97 15.39 1.70
N LEU A 87 39.84 15.47 2.40
CA LEU A 87 39.75 15.16 3.83
C LEU A 87 39.22 13.75 4.06
N ARG A 88 39.69 13.13 5.14
CA ARG A 88 39.02 11.99 5.79
C ARG A 88 38.36 12.50 7.05
N ILE A 89 37.14 12.02 7.32
CA ILE A 89 36.38 12.44 8.50
C ILE A 89 35.84 11.22 9.24
N GLY A 90 36.00 11.21 10.57
CA GLY A 90 35.46 10.20 11.48
C GLY A 90 34.59 10.83 12.57
N ILE A 91 33.39 10.30 12.79
CA ILE A 91 32.47 10.81 13.82
C ILE A 91 32.06 9.71 14.79
N ASN A 92 32.25 9.98 16.08
CA ASN A 92 31.86 9.10 17.16
C ASN A 92 30.99 9.82 18.19
N LEU A 93 30.02 9.12 18.77
CA LEU A 93 29.29 9.54 19.95
C LEU A 93 29.80 8.72 21.13
N GLY A 94 30.44 9.37 22.10
CA GLY A 94 31.03 8.66 23.22
C GLY A 94 31.40 9.55 24.40
N ASP A 95 31.67 8.93 25.53
CA ASP A 95 32.09 9.63 26.74
C ASP A 95 33.51 10.19 26.59
N VAL A 96 33.66 11.46 26.96
CA VAL A 96 34.95 12.17 26.98
C VAL A 96 35.19 12.85 28.32
N ILE A 97 36.46 12.95 28.68
CA ILE A 97 36.95 13.69 29.84
C ILE A 97 37.43 15.05 29.36
N LEU A 98 36.80 16.09 29.90
CA LEU A 98 37.25 17.46 29.72
C LEU A 98 38.39 17.78 30.70
N GLN A 99 39.51 18.28 30.17
CA GLN A 99 40.59 18.85 30.94
C GLN A 99 41.01 20.18 30.32
N GLY A 100 40.56 21.30 30.90
CA GLY A 100 40.77 22.64 30.33
C GLY A 100 39.96 22.83 29.04
N SER A 101 40.65 23.15 27.95
CA SER A 101 40.07 23.27 26.61
C SER A 101 40.17 21.98 25.77
N ASP A 102 40.85 20.94 26.27
CA ASP A 102 41.11 19.70 25.54
C ASP A 102 40.14 18.56 25.93
N LEU A 103 39.97 17.61 24.99
CA LEU A 103 39.18 16.39 25.15
C LEU A 103 40.08 15.15 25.16
N TYR A 104 39.84 14.26 26.14
CA TYR A 104 40.53 12.98 26.27
C TYR A 104 39.54 11.84 26.47
N GLY A 105 39.94 10.63 26.09
CA GLY A 105 39.17 9.41 26.37
C GLY A 105 38.93 8.55 25.14
N ASP A 106 38.33 7.39 25.36
CA ASP A 106 38.10 6.38 24.33
C ASP A 106 37.20 6.91 23.20
N GLY A 107 36.27 7.83 23.50
CA GLY A 107 35.43 8.48 22.50
C GLY A 107 36.24 9.22 21.42
N VAL A 108 37.33 9.90 21.81
CA VAL A 108 38.23 10.62 20.89
C VAL A 108 39.06 9.64 20.07
N ASN A 109 39.56 8.58 20.72
CA ASN A 109 40.33 7.54 20.05
C ASN A 109 39.50 6.84 18.97
N ILE A 110 38.23 6.51 19.25
CA ILE A 110 37.33 5.90 18.27
C ILE A 110 37.09 6.85 17.09
N ALA A 111 36.81 8.14 17.32
CA ALA A 111 36.63 9.11 16.24
C ALA A 111 37.86 9.18 15.30
N ALA A 112 39.07 9.23 15.87
CA ALA A 112 40.31 9.23 15.09
C ALA A 112 40.54 7.90 14.32
N ARG A 113 40.10 6.76 14.86
CA ARG A 113 40.18 5.47 14.15
C ARG A 113 39.15 5.36 13.02
N LEU A 114 37.97 5.94 13.20
CA LEU A 114 36.98 6.04 12.13
C LEU A 114 37.47 6.94 11.00
N GLU A 115 38.10 8.08 11.33
CA GLU A 115 38.72 8.96 10.34
C GLU A 115 39.74 8.19 9.49
N ALA A 116 40.66 7.46 10.13
CA ALA A 116 41.67 6.69 9.42
C ALA A 116 41.09 5.57 8.53
N LEU A 117 39.86 5.09 8.81
CA LEU A 117 39.14 4.11 7.99
C LEU A 117 38.39 4.73 6.80
N ALA A 118 38.15 6.05 6.82
CA ALA A 118 37.48 6.73 5.73
C ALA A 118 38.34 6.75 4.47
N GLU A 119 37.69 6.63 3.32
CA GLU A 119 38.35 6.82 2.03
C GLU A 119 38.63 8.32 1.78
N PRO A 120 39.53 8.68 0.85
CA PRO A 120 39.78 10.09 0.52
C PRO A 120 38.51 10.82 0.05
N GLY A 121 38.04 11.80 0.84
CA GLY A 121 36.76 12.48 0.61
C GLY A 121 35.55 11.78 1.26
N GLY A 122 35.77 10.73 2.04
CA GLY A 122 34.74 9.95 2.73
C GLY A 122 34.52 10.35 4.19
N ILE A 123 33.42 9.86 4.76
CA ILE A 123 33.07 10.04 6.18
C ILE A 123 32.79 8.66 6.79
N CYS A 124 33.34 8.36 7.96
CA CYS A 124 32.97 7.17 8.74
C CYS A 124 32.25 7.58 10.02
N VAL A 125 31.15 6.92 10.35
CA VAL A 125 30.43 7.13 11.60
C VAL A 125 30.31 5.83 12.41
N SER A 126 30.34 5.97 13.74
CA SER A 126 30.08 4.87 14.66
C SER A 126 28.60 4.44 14.67
N GLY A 127 28.32 3.19 15.04
CA GLY A 127 26.96 2.69 15.30
C GLY A 127 26.11 3.63 16.16
N PRO A 128 26.58 4.09 17.34
CA PRO A 128 25.85 5.05 18.18
C PRO A 128 25.45 6.35 17.48
N VAL A 129 26.25 6.84 16.52
CA VAL A 129 25.92 8.01 15.70
C VAL A 129 24.78 7.69 14.75
N ALA A 130 24.85 6.56 14.05
CA ALA A 130 23.80 6.10 13.14
C ALA A 130 22.50 5.81 13.87
N ASP A 131 22.56 5.11 15.01
CA ASP A 131 21.40 4.76 15.83
C ASP A 131 20.73 6.02 16.41
N SER A 132 21.51 7.04 16.79
CA SER A 132 20.98 8.33 17.27
C SER A 132 20.26 9.14 16.18
N LEU A 133 20.61 8.94 14.91
CA LEU A 133 20.01 9.67 13.78
C LEU A 133 18.84 8.90 13.15
N GLY A 134 18.90 7.56 13.14
CA GLY A 134 17.86 6.72 12.54
C GLY A 134 17.61 7.10 11.09
N SER A 135 16.35 7.37 10.74
CA SER A 135 15.93 7.81 9.39
C SER A 135 16.44 9.18 8.97
N ARG A 136 17.05 9.96 9.87
CA ARG A 136 17.66 11.27 9.56
C ARG A 136 19.12 11.16 9.11
N LEU A 137 19.70 9.96 9.12
CA LEU A 137 21.04 9.74 8.59
C LEU A 137 21.01 9.88 7.06
N ASP A 138 22.03 10.52 6.49
CA ASP A 138 22.15 10.68 5.03
C ASP A 138 22.15 9.30 4.35
N PRO A 139 21.35 9.09 3.28
CA PRO A 139 21.20 7.79 2.64
C PRO A 139 22.49 7.28 1.98
N ARG A 140 23.50 8.14 1.80
CA ARG A 140 24.82 7.75 1.29
C ARG A 140 25.67 7.04 2.33
N PHE A 141 25.19 6.84 3.56
CA PHE A 141 25.85 5.99 4.55
C PHE A 141 25.50 4.52 4.35
N ALA A 142 26.48 3.72 3.92
CA ALA A 142 26.38 2.27 3.84
C ALA A 142 26.92 1.61 5.11
N ASP A 143 26.19 0.64 5.66
CA ASP A 143 26.66 -0.14 6.81
C ASP A 143 27.71 -1.16 6.40
N THR A 144 28.89 -1.05 7.02
CA THR A 144 30.03 -1.96 6.79
C THR A 144 30.21 -2.99 7.90
N GLY A 145 29.21 -3.10 8.79
CA GLY A 145 29.19 -4.07 9.88
C GLY A 145 30.16 -3.72 11.02
N LEU A 146 30.46 -4.74 11.84
CA LEU A 146 31.37 -4.62 12.97
C LEU A 146 32.84 -4.63 12.49
N GLN A 147 33.59 -3.59 12.82
CA GLN A 147 35.01 -3.44 12.50
C GLN A 147 35.85 -3.47 13.78
N GLN A 148 36.93 -4.26 13.78
CA GLN A 148 37.89 -4.27 14.88
C GLN A 148 38.85 -3.08 14.73
N LEU A 149 38.71 -2.07 15.59
CA LEU A 149 39.60 -0.90 15.58
C LEU A 149 40.87 -1.20 16.38
N LYS A 150 42.01 -0.69 15.91
CA LYS A 150 43.31 -0.86 16.59
C LYS A 150 43.23 -0.32 18.03
N ASN A 151 43.60 -1.16 19.00
CA ASN A 151 43.60 -0.85 20.45
C ASN A 151 42.22 -0.52 21.04
N ILE A 152 41.14 -0.96 20.41
CA ILE A 152 39.78 -0.94 21.00
C ILE A 152 39.38 -2.39 21.24
N GLU A 153 38.95 -2.71 22.45
CA GLU A 153 38.65 -4.09 22.87
C GLU A 153 37.43 -4.68 22.13
N LYS A 154 36.36 -3.89 21.99
CA LYS A 154 35.11 -4.33 21.34
C LYS A 154 35.06 -3.87 19.87
N PRO A 155 34.61 -4.74 18.94
CA PRO A 155 34.29 -4.32 17.58
C PRO A 155 33.27 -3.16 17.58
N VAL A 156 33.48 -2.18 16.71
CA VAL A 156 32.59 -1.02 16.56
C VAL A 156 31.86 -1.15 15.23
N ARG A 157 30.53 -1.00 15.22
CA ARG A 157 29.76 -0.93 13.97
C ARG A 157 30.13 0.36 13.24
N VAL A 158 30.47 0.27 11.95
CA VAL A 158 30.92 1.41 11.16
C VAL A 158 30.04 1.57 9.93
N LEU A 159 29.53 2.79 9.72
CA LEU A 159 28.87 3.17 8.48
C LEU A 159 29.76 4.14 7.71
N ARG A 160 29.86 3.96 6.40
CA ARG A 160 30.69 4.77 5.51
C ARG A 160 29.84 5.60 4.57
N TRP A 161 30.11 6.89 4.51
CA TRP A 161 29.54 7.81 3.55
C TRP A 161 30.27 7.68 2.22
N LEU A 162 29.54 7.33 1.17
CA LEU A 162 30.08 7.20 -0.18
C LEU A 162 29.64 8.42 -1.00
N PRO A 163 30.54 9.37 -1.31
CA PRO A 163 30.20 10.59 -2.05
C PRO A 163 29.71 10.29 -3.47
N ASP A 164 30.22 9.21 -4.08
CA ASP A 164 29.88 8.77 -5.44
C ASP A 164 28.68 7.81 -5.46
N MET A 165 28.16 7.40 -4.29
CA MET A 165 26.78 6.92 -4.29
C MET A 165 25.95 8.15 -4.60
N GLU A 166 25.32 8.17 -5.79
CA GLU A 166 24.11 8.96 -5.93
C GLU A 166 23.28 8.65 -4.68
N PRO A 167 22.84 9.67 -3.92
CA PRO A 167 21.99 9.43 -2.77
C PRO A 167 20.92 8.50 -3.29
N ALA A 168 20.94 7.23 -2.83
CA ALA A 168 19.90 6.28 -3.15
C ALA A 168 18.67 7.06 -2.80
N ALA A 169 17.94 7.48 -3.84
CA ALA A 169 17.01 8.59 -3.74
C ALA A 169 16.29 8.34 -2.43
N ALA A 170 16.35 9.28 -1.48
CA ALA A 170 15.27 9.34 -0.52
C ALA A 170 14.05 9.18 -1.43
N LEU A 171 13.34 8.06 -1.29
CA LEU A 171 12.29 7.62 -2.20
C LEU A 171 11.16 8.66 -2.11
N ALA A 172 11.40 9.86 -2.61
CA ALA A 172 10.46 10.57 -3.43
C ALA A 172 10.50 9.82 -4.75
N GLU A 173 9.90 8.63 -4.77
CA GLU A 173 9.35 8.18 -6.03
C GLU A 173 8.22 9.17 -6.37
N PRO A 174 8.21 9.78 -7.56
CA PRO A 174 6.96 9.91 -8.26
C PRO A 174 6.56 8.48 -8.66
N GLY A 175 5.94 7.74 -7.75
CA GLY A 175 5.72 6.32 -7.90
C GLY A 175 4.89 5.72 -6.76
N PHE A 176 4.19 4.67 -7.11
CA PHE A 176 3.06 4.10 -6.39
C PHE A 176 3.54 3.39 -5.11
N ASP A 177 3.38 4.01 -3.93
CA ASP A 177 3.70 3.41 -2.63
C ASP A 177 2.66 2.33 -2.24
N ARG A 178 2.68 1.21 -2.98
CA ARG A 178 1.82 0.03 -2.78
C ARG A 178 2.13 -0.62 -1.44
N PRO A 179 1.12 -1.14 -0.71
CA PRO A 179 1.37 -2.05 0.40
C PRO A 179 2.25 -3.23 -0.04
N GLY A 180 3.45 -3.30 0.53
CA GLY A 180 4.34 -4.44 0.38
C GLY A 180 3.93 -5.58 1.31
N ILE A 181 3.82 -6.80 0.76
CA ILE A 181 3.54 -8.03 1.50
C ILE A 181 4.59 -9.11 1.17
N ALA A 182 5.13 -9.74 2.21
CA ALA A 182 5.98 -10.91 2.11
C ALA A 182 5.27 -12.13 2.71
N VAL A 183 5.40 -13.28 2.06
CA VAL A 183 4.90 -14.56 2.57
C VAL A 183 6.11 -15.44 2.88
N LEU A 184 6.27 -15.81 4.15
CA LEU A 184 7.32 -16.74 4.55
C LEU A 184 6.95 -18.18 4.20
N ALA A 185 7.97 -19.03 4.10
CA ALA A 185 7.75 -20.47 4.06
C ALA A 185 6.99 -20.89 5.33
N PHE A 186 5.94 -21.69 5.17
CA PHE A 186 5.18 -22.17 6.32
C PHE A 186 5.99 -23.24 7.05
N ASP A 187 6.00 -23.17 8.39
CA ASP A 187 6.71 -24.13 9.22
C ASP A 187 6.08 -25.52 9.13
N ASN A 188 6.87 -26.53 8.76
CA ASN A 188 6.43 -27.92 8.87
C ASN A 188 6.53 -28.38 10.33
N MET A 189 5.38 -28.46 11.01
CA MET A 189 5.25 -29.00 12.38
C MET A 189 4.86 -30.49 12.40
N SER A 190 5.01 -31.19 11.28
CA SER A 190 4.73 -32.63 11.17
C SER A 190 5.97 -33.44 11.57
N ALA A 191 5.78 -34.72 11.92
CA ALA A 191 6.90 -35.61 12.28
C ALA A 191 7.74 -36.06 11.07
N ASP A 192 7.24 -35.83 9.85
CA ASP A 192 7.80 -36.31 8.59
C ASP A 192 8.35 -35.13 7.77
N PRO A 193 9.68 -35.01 7.62
CA PRO A 193 10.32 -33.98 6.81
C PRO A 193 10.00 -34.08 5.32
N GLU A 194 9.58 -35.27 4.81
CA GLU A 194 9.20 -35.42 3.40
C GLU A 194 7.94 -34.63 3.05
N GLN A 195 7.23 -34.06 4.02
CA GLN A 195 6.01 -33.26 3.83
C GLN A 195 6.28 -31.76 3.66
N GLU A 196 7.54 -31.36 3.68
CA GLU A 196 7.95 -29.97 3.60
C GLU A 196 7.64 -29.33 2.23
N TYR A 197 7.51 -30.13 1.16
CA TYR A 197 7.01 -29.65 -0.13
C TYR A 197 5.59 -29.11 -0.04
N PHE A 198 4.76 -29.64 0.86
CA PHE A 198 3.36 -29.24 0.99
C PHE A 198 3.24 -27.89 1.71
N SER A 199 4.02 -27.69 2.78
CA SER A 199 4.09 -26.37 3.45
C SER A 199 4.70 -25.30 2.54
N ASP A 200 5.70 -25.67 1.74
CA ASP A 200 6.30 -24.76 0.76
C ASP A 200 5.36 -24.43 -0.40
N GLY A 201 4.59 -25.43 -0.87
CA GLY A 201 3.60 -25.28 -1.93
C GLY A 201 2.49 -24.30 -1.55
N ILE A 202 1.96 -24.40 -0.33
CA ILE A 202 0.98 -23.43 0.19
C ILE A 202 1.54 -22.00 0.16
N ALA A 203 2.77 -21.79 0.64
CA ALA A 203 3.38 -20.46 0.64
C ALA A 203 3.60 -19.93 -0.79
N GLU A 204 4.04 -20.77 -1.72
CA GLU A 204 4.22 -20.43 -3.14
C GLU A 204 2.91 -20.07 -3.84
N ASP A 205 1.85 -20.85 -3.60
CA ASP A 205 0.55 -20.60 -4.21
C ASP A 205 -0.10 -19.33 -3.65
N ILE A 206 0.09 -19.05 -2.35
CA ILE A 206 -0.36 -17.78 -1.76
C ILE A 206 0.40 -16.59 -2.37
N ILE A 207 1.73 -16.69 -2.56
CA ILE A 207 2.50 -15.63 -3.26
C ILE A 207 1.94 -15.39 -4.65
N THR A 208 1.68 -16.48 -5.38
CA THR A 208 1.14 -16.43 -6.75
C THR A 208 -0.24 -15.78 -6.76
N ALA A 209 -1.14 -16.22 -5.89
CA ALA A 209 -2.50 -15.70 -5.80
C ALA A 209 -2.55 -14.23 -5.34
N LEU A 210 -1.71 -13.82 -4.39
CA LEU A 210 -1.58 -12.42 -3.97
C LEU A 210 -0.99 -11.55 -5.08
N SER A 211 -0.13 -12.09 -5.95
CA SER A 211 0.47 -11.32 -7.05
C SER A 211 -0.54 -10.89 -8.12
N HIS A 212 -1.70 -11.55 -8.20
CA HIS A 212 -2.81 -11.16 -9.06
C HIS A 212 -3.53 -9.89 -8.57
N PHE A 213 -3.32 -9.48 -7.31
CA PHE A 213 -3.78 -8.19 -6.80
C PHE A 213 -2.72 -7.13 -7.12
N ARG A 214 -2.99 -6.35 -8.17
CA ARG A 214 -2.08 -5.29 -8.64
C ARG A 214 -1.79 -4.25 -7.58
N GLU A 215 -2.66 -4.11 -6.58
CA GLU A 215 -2.48 -3.19 -5.48
C GLU A 215 -1.40 -3.58 -4.47
N PHE A 216 -0.97 -4.86 -4.43
CA PHE A 216 0.10 -5.31 -3.55
C PHE A 216 1.44 -5.38 -4.27
N LYS A 217 2.50 -4.96 -3.56
CA LYS A 217 3.87 -5.34 -3.93
C LYS A 217 4.21 -6.64 -3.22
N VAL A 218 4.09 -7.76 -3.92
CA VAL A 218 4.36 -9.09 -3.36
C VAL A 218 5.84 -9.45 -3.55
N ILE A 219 6.52 -9.88 -2.49
CA ILE A 219 7.92 -10.31 -2.56
C ILE A 219 8.02 -11.73 -3.12
N ALA A 220 8.95 -11.90 -4.07
CA ALA A 220 9.19 -13.17 -4.72
C ALA A 220 9.62 -14.27 -3.74
N ARG A 221 9.15 -15.49 -4.00
CA ARG A 221 9.43 -16.71 -3.21
C ARG A 221 10.90 -16.88 -2.86
N ASN A 222 11.79 -16.75 -3.86
CA ASN A 222 13.23 -16.99 -3.68
C ASN A 222 13.85 -16.06 -2.63
N THR A 223 13.29 -14.86 -2.44
CA THR A 223 13.76 -13.89 -1.46
C THR A 223 13.22 -14.23 -0.07
N THR A 224 11.92 -14.52 0.06
CA THR A 224 11.31 -14.83 1.37
C THR A 224 11.77 -16.19 1.92
N PHE A 225 12.05 -17.17 1.06
CA PHE A 225 12.52 -18.49 1.46
C PHE A 225 13.95 -18.47 2.00
N THR A 226 14.72 -17.39 1.83
CA THR A 226 16.03 -17.25 2.48
C THR A 226 15.95 -17.16 4.01
N TYR A 227 14.77 -16.84 4.56
CA TYR A 227 14.48 -16.80 5.99
C TYR A 227 14.02 -18.15 6.55
N LYS A 228 13.79 -19.15 5.70
CA LYS A 228 13.31 -20.47 6.11
C LYS A 228 14.27 -21.14 7.09
N GLY A 229 13.72 -21.72 8.16
CA GLY A 229 14.49 -22.40 9.21
C GLY A 229 15.34 -21.48 10.09
N LYS A 230 15.18 -20.15 9.99
CA LYS A 230 15.89 -19.17 10.81
C LYS A 230 14.93 -18.54 11.81
N ALA A 231 15.38 -18.41 13.06
CA ALA A 231 14.68 -17.58 14.04
C ALA A 231 14.87 -16.10 13.67
N VAL A 232 13.84 -15.49 13.10
CA VAL A 232 13.86 -14.10 12.61
C VAL A 232 12.75 -13.30 13.28
N ARG A 233 13.01 -12.01 13.52
CA ARG A 233 12.00 -11.10 14.04
C ARG A 233 11.22 -10.48 12.88
N VAL A 234 9.90 -10.44 12.99
CA VAL A 234 9.00 -9.86 11.97
C VAL A 234 9.45 -8.45 11.55
N ASP A 235 9.79 -7.59 12.51
CA ASP A 235 10.23 -6.22 12.23
C ASP A 235 11.52 -6.16 11.41
N GLN A 236 12.42 -7.13 11.60
CA GLN A 236 13.65 -7.23 10.83
C GLN A 236 13.37 -7.70 9.40
N VAL A 237 12.55 -8.75 9.23
CA VAL A 237 12.20 -9.29 7.92
C VAL A 237 11.51 -8.23 7.07
N CYS A 238 10.56 -7.49 7.64
CA CYS A 238 9.86 -6.41 6.95
C CYS A 238 10.82 -5.29 6.51
N ARG A 239 11.78 -4.89 7.36
CA ARG A 239 12.82 -3.92 7.00
C ARG A 239 13.73 -4.42 5.88
N ASP A 240 14.24 -5.65 6.00
CA ASP A 240 15.16 -6.23 5.02
C ASP A 240 14.52 -6.35 3.63
N LEU A 241 13.23 -6.71 3.59
CA LEU A 241 12.49 -6.91 2.35
C LEU A 241 11.82 -5.63 1.82
N GLY A 242 11.86 -4.53 2.57
CA GLY A 242 11.19 -3.29 2.22
C GLY A 242 9.67 -3.45 2.10
N VAL A 243 9.07 -4.22 3.02
CA VAL A 243 7.62 -4.45 3.09
C VAL A 243 7.07 -4.07 4.45
N ARG A 244 5.75 -3.86 4.51
CA ARG A 244 5.06 -3.59 5.79
C ARG A 244 4.42 -4.85 6.35
N TYR A 245 3.87 -5.69 5.49
CA TYR A 245 3.05 -6.82 5.91
C TYR A 245 3.81 -8.14 5.74
N LEU A 246 3.71 -8.98 6.75
CA LEU A 246 4.27 -10.33 6.75
C LEU A 246 3.16 -11.35 6.97
N LEU A 247 3.09 -12.34 6.09
CA LEU A 247 2.26 -13.53 6.26
C LEU A 247 3.18 -14.70 6.64
N GLU A 248 2.92 -15.29 7.80
CA GLU A 248 3.59 -16.49 8.28
C GLU A 248 2.57 -17.55 8.69
N GLY A 249 3.03 -18.79 8.81
CA GLY A 249 2.13 -19.88 9.12
C GLY A 249 2.83 -21.19 9.40
N SER A 250 2.03 -22.20 9.72
CA SER A 250 2.53 -23.54 10.01
C SER A 250 1.57 -24.59 9.47
N VAL A 251 2.13 -25.76 9.15
CA VAL A 251 1.38 -26.92 8.68
C VAL A 251 1.69 -28.11 9.58
N ARG A 252 0.66 -28.80 10.03
CA ARG A 252 0.78 -30.04 10.80
C ARG A 252 -0.12 -31.10 10.19
N LYS A 253 0.47 -32.20 9.74
CA LYS A 253 -0.25 -33.39 9.28
C LYS A 253 -0.19 -34.50 10.33
N ALA A 254 -1.34 -35.14 10.55
CA ALA A 254 -1.47 -36.29 11.43
C ALA A 254 -2.45 -37.31 10.82
N GLY A 255 -1.92 -38.44 10.34
CA GLY A 255 -2.70 -39.42 9.60
C GLY A 255 -3.29 -38.81 8.32
N ASN A 256 -4.61 -38.91 8.15
CA ASN A 256 -5.34 -38.33 7.01
C ASN A 256 -5.82 -36.89 7.23
N LYS A 257 -5.35 -36.20 8.28
CA LYS A 257 -5.77 -34.82 8.57
C LYS A 257 -4.61 -33.86 8.46
N VAL A 258 -4.86 -32.70 7.89
CA VAL A 258 -3.94 -31.57 7.89
C VAL A 258 -4.56 -30.39 8.64
N ARG A 259 -3.72 -29.73 9.43
CA ARG A 259 -4.02 -28.46 10.06
C ARG A 259 -3.06 -27.42 9.51
N VAL A 260 -3.60 -26.35 8.95
CA VAL A 260 -2.82 -25.19 8.51
C VAL A 260 -3.22 -23.99 9.35
N THR A 261 -2.24 -23.24 9.83
CA THR A 261 -2.47 -21.96 10.53
C THR A 261 -1.77 -20.85 9.76
N GLY A 262 -2.45 -19.73 9.54
CA GLY A 262 -1.87 -18.55 8.91
C GLY A 262 -2.10 -17.31 9.76
N GLN A 263 -1.16 -16.37 9.72
CA GLN A 263 -1.22 -15.11 10.46
C GLN A 263 -0.63 -13.96 9.65
N LEU A 264 -1.37 -12.85 9.56
CA LEU A 264 -0.94 -11.61 8.93
C LEU A 264 -0.52 -10.60 10.00
N ILE A 265 0.68 -10.05 9.87
CA ILE A 265 1.31 -9.19 10.87
C ILE A 265 1.73 -7.86 10.23
N ASP A 266 1.46 -6.75 10.92
CA ASP A 266 2.04 -5.44 10.60
C ASP A 266 3.48 -5.38 11.17
N GLY A 267 4.49 -5.29 10.31
CA GLY A 267 5.90 -5.30 10.70
C GLY A 267 6.41 -4.00 11.33
N GLU A 268 5.66 -2.90 11.25
CA GLU A 268 6.00 -1.66 11.94
C GLU A 268 5.58 -1.74 13.42
N THR A 269 4.40 -2.30 13.68
CA THR A 269 3.81 -2.33 15.04
C THR A 269 3.94 -3.67 15.76
N GLY A 270 4.18 -4.75 15.01
CA GLY A 270 4.12 -6.14 15.49
C GLY A 270 2.70 -6.65 15.76
N ALA A 271 1.66 -5.92 15.37
CA ALA A 271 0.27 -6.31 15.61
C ALA A 271 -0.19 -7.40 14.64
N HIS A 272 -0.84 -8.44 15.17
CA HIS A 272 -1.57 -9.42 14.35
C HIS A 272 -2.84 -8.77 13.81
N LEU A 273 -2.91 -8.63 12.49
CA LEU A 273 -4.08 -8.10 11.77
C LEU A 273 -5.13 -9.19 11.54
N TRP A 274 -4.67 -10.41 11.29
CA TRP A 274 -5.50 -11.57 11.05
C TRP A 274 -4.77 -12.85 11.48
N ALA A 275 -5.52 -13.83 11.96
CA ALA A 275 -5.03 -15.18 12.24
C ALA A 275 -6.19 -16.17 12.16
N ASP A 276 -5.98 -17.31 11.50
CA ASP A 276 -6.98 -18.39 11.44
C ASP A 276 -6.34 -19.78 11.31
N ARG A 277 -7.16 -20.82 11.46
CA ARG A 277 -6.79 -22.22 11.33
C ARG A 277 -7.76 -22.99 10.43
N TYR A 278 -7.19 -23.88 9.63
CA TYR A 278 -7.92 -24.71 8.68
C TYR A 278 -7.63 -26.18 8.97
N ASP A 279 -8.69 -26.94 9.28
CA ASP A 279 -8.62 -28.38 9.48
C ASP A 279 -9.28 -29.08 8.28
N ARG A 280 -8.53 -29.95 7.59
CA ARG A 280 -8.99 -30.67 6.38
C ARG A 280 -8.61 -32.15 6.36
N SER A 281 -9.40 -32.96 5.65
CA SER A 281 -9.09 -34.36 5.32
C SER A 281 -8.27 -34.39 4.03
N ILE A 282 -7.21 -35.21 3.96
CA ILE A 282 -6.30 -35.29 2.81
C ILE A 282 -6.76 -36.36 1.82
N ASP A 283 -8.00 -36.28 1.38
CA ASP A 283 -8.50 -37.21 0.36
C ASP A 283 -7.86 -36.91 -1.01
N ASP A 284 -7.65 -35.62 -1.30
CA ASP A 284 -6.81 -35.12 -2.39
C ASP A 284 -5.95 -33.96 -1.86
N ILE A 285 -4.63 -34.17 -1.79
CA ILE A 285 -3.70 -33.21 -1.18
C ILE A 285 -3.61 -31.91 -1.98
N PHE A 286 -3.75 -31.95 -3.31
CA PHE A 286 -3.67 -30.76 -4.15
C PHE A 286 -4.96 -29.94 -4.06
N ALA A 287 -6.12 -30.61 -4.06
CA ALA A 287 -7.40 -29.92 -3.85
C ALA A 287 -7.45 -29.23 -2.47
N VAL A 288 -6.90 -29.88 -1.43
CA VAL A 288 -6.79 -29.28 -0.09
C VAL A 288 -5.83 -28.09 -0.08
N GLN A 289 -4.71 -28.17 -0.81
CA GLN A 289 -3.78 -27.05 -0.97
C GLN A 289 -4.47 -25.85 -1.63
N ASP A 290 -5.16 -26.07 -2.75
CA ASP A 290 -5.89 -25.02 -3.46
C ASP A 290 -6.96 -24.37 -2.58
N GLU A 291 -7.76 -25.18 -1.87
CA GLU A 291 -8.81 -24.68 -0.98
C GLU A 291 -8.23 -23.82 0.16
N ILE A 292 -7.13 -24.26 0.77
CA ILE A 292 -6.48 -23.54 1.87
C ILE A 292 -5.82 -22.25 1.38
N THR A 293 -5.11 -22.31 0.24
CA THR A 293 -4.53 -21.12 -0.40
C THR A 293 -5.61 -20.08 -0.66
N GLN A 294 -6.72 -20.50 -1.26
CA GLN A 294 -7.82 -19.61 -1.60
C GLN A 294 -8.40 -18.98 -0.33
N ALA A 295 -8.71 -19.77 0.70
CA ALA A 295 -9.25 -19.26 1.96
C ALA A 295 -8.32 -18.25 2.65
N ILE A 296 -7.00 -18.50 2.63
CA ILE A 296 -6.01 -17.57 3.20
C ILE A 296 -5.98 -16.26 2.40
N VAL A 297 -5.94 -16.32 1.06
CA VAL A 297 -5.88 -15.13 0.20
C VAL A 297 -7.16 -14.30 0.32
N GLU A 298 -8.32 -14.96 0.37
CA GLU A 298 -9.63 -14.35 0.59
C GLU A 298 -9.73 -13.59 1.91
N ALA A 299 -8.98 -14.00 2.94
CA ALA A 299 -8.92 -13.27 4.22
C ALA A 299 -7.81 -12.20 4.24
N VAL A 300 -6.61 -12.53 3.74
CA VAL A 300 -5.41 -11.68 3.86
C VAL A 300 -5.50 -10.42 3.00
N ALA A 301 -5.97 -10.52 1.76
CA ALA A 301 -6.04 -9.36 0.86
C ALA A 301 -6.97 -8.26 1.40
N PRO A 302 -8.22 -8.55 1.81
CA PRO A 302 -9.09 -7.54 2.41
C PRO A 302 -8.56 -6.96 3.73
N GLU A 303 -7.96 -7.78 4.60
CA GLU A 303 -7.42 -7.29 5.89
C GLU A 303 -6.21 -6.38 5.70
N THR A 304 -5.34 -6.69 4.74
CA THR A 304 -4.23 -5.82 4.34
C THR A 304 -4.76 -4.47 3.86
N MET A 305 -5.77 -4.49 2.98
CA MET A 305 -6.41 -3.26 2.49
C MET A 305 -7.09 -2.46 3.61
N ASN A 306 -7.76 -3.12 4.55
CA ASN A 306 -8.39 -2.47 5.70
C ASN A 306 -7.37 -1.75 6.58
N ALA A 307 -6.19 -2.35 6.79
CA ALA A 307 -5.10 -1.72 7.50
C ALA A 307 -4.59 -0.47 6.76
N GLU A 308 -4.42 -0.56 5.44
CA GLU A 308 -4.02 0.56 4.60
C GLU A 308 -5.06 1.69 4.58
N PHE A 309 -6.35 1.38 4.52
CA PHE A 309 -7.42 2.37 4.62
C PHE A 309 -7.38 3.13 5.94
N LYS A 310 -7.16 2.44 7.07
CA LYS A 310 -7.01 3.08 8.39
C LYS A 310 -5.81 4.03 8.41
N ARG A 311 -4.68 3.60 7.84
CA ARG A 311 -3.44 4.39 7.77
C ARG A 311 -3.57 5.61 6.86
N ALA A 312 -4.13 5.44 5.67
CA ALA A 312 -4.32 6.51 4.71
C ALA A 312 -5.20 7.63 5.30
N ARG A 313 -6.17 7.29 6.17
CA ARG A 313 -7.03 8.28 6.86
C ARG A 313 -6.32 9.06 7.97
N SER A 314 -5.29 8.52 8.60
CA SER A 314 -4.60 9.16 9.73
C SER A 314 -3.42 10.06 9.34
N ARG A 315 -2.98 10.07 8.07
CA ARG A 315 -1.84 10.90 7.60
C ARG A 315 -2.24 12.35 7.25
N PRO A 316 -1.65 13.39 7.89
CA PRO A 316 -2.00 14.78 7.58
C PRO A 316 -1.13 15.48 6.53
N GLU A 317 0.14 15.09 6.34
CA GLU A 317 1.15 16.06 5.82
C GLU A 317 1.54 15.95 4.34
N SER A 318 1.32 14.82 3.67
CA SER A 318 1.22 14.73 2.20
C SER A 318 0.70 13.34 1.83
N LEU A 319 -0.22 13.26 0.88
CA LEU A 319 -0.75 11.98 0.42
C LEU A 319 -0.03 11.55 -0.84
N SER A 320 0.49 10.33 -0.84
CA SER A 320 0.88 9.66 -2.08
C SER A 320 -0.35 9.50 -2.99
N SER A 321 -0.12 9.30 -4.29
CA SER A 321 -1.22 9.01 -5.23
C SER A 321 -2.02 7.78 -4.80
N TRP A 322 -1.35 6.77 -4.21
CA TRP A 322 -2.02 5.60 -3.66
C TRP A 322 -2.87 5.90 -2.43
N ASP A 323 -2.37 6.70 -1.48
CA ASP A 323 -3.15 7.14 -0.32
C ASP A 323 -4.42 7.90 -0.75
N LYS A 324 -4.33 8.70 -1.84
CA LYS A 324 -5.49 9.38 -2.43
C LYS A 324 -6.49 8.39 -3.06
N VAL A 325 -6.03 7.35 -3.77
CA VAL A 325 -6.91 6.28 -4.29
C VAL A 325 -7.66 5.60 -3.14
N LEU A 326 -6.96 5.23 -2.06
CA LEU A 326 -7.57 4.58 -0.91
C LEU A 326 -8.61 5.49 -0.23
N ARG A 327 -8.31 6.79 -0.07
CA ARG A 327 -9.30 7.74 0.46
C ARG A 327 -10.52 7.86 -0.46
N ALA A 328 -10.32 7.95 -1.77
CA ALA A 328 -11.41 8.02 -2.74
C ALA A 328 -12.30 6.75 -2.67
N ARG A 329 -11.72 5.55 -2.60
CA ARG A 329 -12.45 4.28 -2.40
C ARG A 329 -13.28 4.28 -1.12
N TRP A 330 -12.72 4.80 -0.01
CA TRP A 330 -13.46 4.93 1.26
C TRP A 330 -14.68 5.87 1.13
N HIS A 331 -14.51 7.02 0.49
CA HIS A 331 -15.59 7.96 0.23
C HIS A 331 -16.68 7.34 -0.67
N LEU A 332 -16.29 6.64 -1.74
CA LEU A 332 -17.21 5.93 -2.64
C LEU A 332 -18.09 4.91 -1.92
N GLY A 333 -17.54 4.21 -0.92
CA GLY A 333 -18.27 3.22 -0.12
C GLY A 333 -19.42 3.78 0.72
N LYS A 334 -19.56 5.10 0.86
CA LYS A 334 -20.64 5.72 1.65
C LYS A 334 -21.91 6.00 0.85
N PHE A 335 -21.82 6.02 -0.47
CA PHE A 335 -22.96 6.32 -1.36
C PHE A 335 -23.68 7.66 -1.04
N LEU A 336 -22.90 8.70 -0.73
CA LEU A 336 -23.40 10.05 -0.51
C LEU A 336 -22.83 11.01 -1.57
N GLN A 337 -23.62 12.00 -1.98
CA GLN A 337 -23.21 12.95 -3.02
C GLN A 337 -21.91 13.72 -2.66
N PRO A 338 -21.76 14.32 -1.46
CA PRO A 338 -20.55 15.06 -1.12
C PRO A 338 -19.30 14.16 -1.09
N ASP A 339 -19.45 12.91 -0.62
CA ASP A 339 -18.35 11.95 -0.60
C ASP A 339 -17.96 11.52 -2.03
N ASN A 340 -18.92 11.34 -2.93
CA ASN A 340 -18.63 11.02 -4.33
C ASN A 340 -17.92 12.18 -5.05
N GLU A 341 -18.31 13.42 -4.75
CA GLU A 341 -17.64 14.62 -5.26
C GLU A 341 -16.20 14.73 -4.75
N GLU A 342 -15.96 14.47 -3.46
CA GLU A 342 -14.63 14.44 -2.86
C GLU A 342 -13.76 13.32 -3.47
N ALA A 343 -14.31 12.10 -3.61
CA ALA A 343 -13.62 10.99 -4.24
C ALA A 343 -13.18 11.34 -5.67
N ARG A 344 -14.08 11.92 -6.47
CA ARG A 344 -13.79 12.34 -7.84
C ARG A 344 -12.72 13.42 -7.89
N ALA A 345 -12.75 14.38 -6.97
CA ALA A 345 -11.76 15.45 -6.89
C ALA A 345 -10.36 14.89 -6.58
N LEU A 346 -10.24 13.98 -5.61
CA LEU A 346 -8.98 13.30 -5.28
C LEU A 346 -8.42 12.53 -6.49
N LEU A 347 -9.26 11.76 -7.18
CA LEU A 347 -8.84 10.97 -8.33
C LEU A 347 -8.46 11.86 -9.53
N SER A 348 -9.14 12.98 -9.71
CA SER A 348 -8.82 13.94 -10.77
C SER A 348 -7.49 14.65 -10.52
N GLN A 349 -7.14 14.95 -9.27
CA GLN A 349 -5.80 15.44 -8.92
C GLN A 349 -4.72 14.43 -9.28
N ILE A 350 -4.97 13.14 -9.06
CA ILE A 350 -4.04 12.06 -9.45
C ILE A 350 -3.86 12.07 -10.96
N VAL A 351 -4.94 12.03 -11.75
CA VAL A 351 -4.86 12.03 -13.22
C VAL A 351 -4.15 13.28 -13.76
N ALA A 352 -4.30 14.43 -13.10
CA ALA A 352 -3.59 15.66 -13.48
C ALA A 352 -2.06 15.56 -13.24
N SER A 353 -1.63 14.84 -12.20
CA SER A 353 -0.20 14.63 -11.90
C SER A 353 0.42 13.40 -12.56
N ASP A 354 -0.37 12.34 -12.74
CA ASP A 354 0.00 11.06 -13.32
C ASP A 354 -1.17 10.56 -14.21
N PRO A 355 -1.18 10.95 -15.49
CA PRO A 355 -2.23 10.56 -16.42
C PRO A 355 -2.30 9.06 -16.70
N ASN A 356 -1.26 8.30 -16.34
CA ASN A 356 -1.15 6.88 -16.64
C ASN A 356 -1.66 5.99 -15.50
N MET A 357 -2.16 6.58 -14.40
CA MET A 357 -2.64 5.80 -13.26
C MET A 357 -4.01 5.17 -13.55
N SER A 358 -3.99 3.89 -13.94
CA SER A 358 -5.17 3.08 -14.27
C SER A 358 -6.26 3.13 -13.17
N GLU A 359 -5.87 3.01 -11.90
CA GLU A 359 -6.80 3.01 -10.76
C GLU A 359 -7.54 4.35 -10.59
N ALA A 360 -6.91 5.46 -10.98
CA ALA A 360 -7.53 6.77 -10.91
C ALA A 360 -8.66 6.91 -11.94
N HIS A 361 -8.39 6.49 -13.19
CA HIS A 361 -9.38 6.44 -14.26
C HIS A 361 -10.55 5.51 -13.94
N ALA A 362 -10.27 4.30 -13.42
CA ALA A 362 -11.30 3.36 -12.99
C ALA A 362 -12.16 3.93 -11.85
N GLY A 363 -11.53 4.60 -10.88
CA GLY A 363 -12.25 5.29 -9.80
C GLY A 363 -13.15 6.41 -10.30
N ILE A 364 -12.71 7.20 -11.28
CA ILE A 364 -13.49 8.28 -11.90
C ILE A 364 -14.73 7.71 -12.60
N ALA A 365 -14.56 6.62 -13.35
CA ALA A 365 -15.67 5.91 -13.98
C ALA A 365 -16.71 5.46 -12.94
N LEU A 366 -16.27 4.87 -11.84
CA LEU A 366 -17.15 4.45 -10.75
C LEU A 366 -17.88 5.64 -10.10
N CYS A 367 -17.20 6.79 -9.91
CA CYS A 367 -17.84 8.01 -9.41
C CYS A 367 -18.98 8.49 -10.33
N ASP A 368 -18.77 8.42 -11.65
CA ASP A 368 -19.78 8.84 -12.63
C ASP A 368 -20.97 7.87 -12.68
N LEU A 369 -20.71 6.56 -12.61
CA LEU A 369 -21.77 5.55 -12.51
C LEU A 369 -22.59 5.71 -11.22
N MET A 370 -21.95 5.96 -10.08
CA MET A 370 -22.67 6.17 -8.81
C MET A 370 -23.50 7.45 -8.82
N ALA A 371 -22.96 8.54 -9.39
CA ALA A 371 -23.69 9.80 -9.57
C ALA A 371 -24.90 9.64 -10.48
N MET A 372 -24.79 8.83 -11.53
CA MET A 372 -25.90 8.49 -12.40
C MET A 372 -26.95 7.64 -11.66
N LEU A 373 -26.54 6.56 -10.99
CA LEU A 373 -27.44 5.62 -10.32
C LEU A 373 -28.26 6.26 -9.19
N HIS A 374 -27.70 7.25 -8.50
CA HIS A 374 -28.34 7.99 -7.41
C HIS A 374 -28.92 9.33 -7.84
N VAL A 375 -28.92 9.64 -9.15
CA VAL A 375 -29.58 10.82 -9.71
C VAL A 375 -28.95 12.15 -9.24
N TRP A 376 -27.64 12.16 -8.94
CA TRP A 376 -26.88 13.37 -8.60
C TRP A 376 -26.53 14.22 -9.83
N ARG A 377 -26.71 13.68 -11.04
CA ARG A 377 -26.59 14.40 -12.32
C ARG A 377 -27.91 14.38 -13.09
N THR A 378 -28.15 15.45 -13.84
CA THR A 378 -29.36 15.61 -14.66
C THR A 378 -29.31 14.79 -15.95
N ASP A 379 -28.16 14.76 -16.63
CA ASP A 379 -27.97 13.99 -17.88
C ASP A 379 -27.39 12.59 -17.59
N THR A 380 -28.27 11.59 -17.67
CA THR A 380 -27.93 10.18 -17.41
C THR A 380 -27.10 9.59 -18.55
N GLY A 381 -27.42 9.94 -19.80
CA GLY A 381 -26.74 9.38 -20.99
C GLY A 381 -25.29 9.87 -21.07
N ALA A 382 -25.06 11.17 -20.91
CA ALA A 382 -23.72 11.73 -20.91
C ALA A 382 -22.85 11.18 -19.76
N ALA A 383 -23.45 10.92 -18.59
CA ALA A 383 -22.75 10.33 -17.46
C ALA A 383 -22.28 8.89 -17.75
N ILE A 384 -23.13 8.06 -18.39
CA ILE A 384 -22.78 6.69 -18.79
C ILE A 384 -21.63 6.70 -19.80
N GLN A 385 -21.70 7.57 -20.81
CA GLN A 385 -20.64 7.67 -21.83
C GLN A 385 -19.32 8.17 -21.23
N SER A 386 -19.36 9.17 -20.34
CA SER A 386 -18.19 9.64 -19.60
C SER A 386 -17.57 8.53 -18.74
N ALA A 387 -18.41 7.74 -18.07
CA ALA A 387 -17.96 6.60 -17.27
C ALA A 387 -17.30 5.52 -18.13
N LYS A 388 -17.92 5.15 -19.26
CA LYS A 388 -17.35 4.18 -20.20
C LYS A 388 -15.98 4.64 -20.71
N ALA A 389 -15.88 5.87 -21.21
CA ALA A 389 -14.62 6.42 -21.69
C ALA A 389 -13.52 6.45 -20.61
N SER A 390 -13.87 6.77 -19.37
CA SER A 390 -12.91 6.74 -18.25
C SER A 390 -12.48 5.30 -17.91
N ALA A 391 -13.39 4.33 -17.98
CA ALA A 391 -13.07 2.93 -17.73
C ALA A 391 -12.25 2.30 -18.87
N GLU A 392 -12.52 2.65 -20.12
CA GLU A 392 -11.70 2.30 -21.29
C GLU A 392 -10.29 2.85 -21.10
N LYS A 393 -10.17 4.12 -20.68
CA LYS A 393 -8.85 4.72 -20.42
C LYS A 393 -8.08 3.97 -19.33
N ALA A 394 -8.76 3.50 -18.30
CA ALA A 394 -8.14 2.71 -17.23
C ALA A 394 -7.54 1.39 -17.76
N VAL A 395 -8.25 0.70 -18.65
CA VAL A 395 -7.77 -0.53 -19.30
C VAL A 395 -6.65 -0.23 -20.29
N GLU A 396 -6.72 0.87 -21.05
CA GLU A 396 -5.62 1.31 -21.93
C GLU A 396 -4.32 1.55 -21.16
N GLN A 397 -4.41 2.05 -19.92
CA GLN A 397 -3.22 2.32 -19.09
C GLN A 397 -2.60 1.03 -18.52
N ASP A 398 -3.42 0.03 -18.19
CA ASP A 398 -2.96 -1.28 -17.72
C ASP A 398 -3.99 -2.38 -18.04
N ASP A 399 -3.79 -3.11 -19.14
CA ASP A 399 -4.63 -4.24 -19.55
C ASP A 399 -4.55 -5.44 -18.60
N ASN A 400 -3.61 -5.43 -17.65
CA ASN A 400 -3.55 -6.44 -16.60
C ASN A 400 -4.19 -5.98 -15.29
N ASN A 401 -4.86 -4.83 -15.28
CA ASN A 401 -5.63 -4.35 -14.14
C ASN A 401 -7.02 -5.00 -14.14
N ALA A 402 -7.16 -6.07 -13.35
CA ALA A 402 -8.43 -6.79 -13.20
C ALA A 402 -9.58 -5.89 -12.72
N ASN A 403 -9.30 -4.93 -11.82
CA ASN A 403 -10.33 -3.99 -11.35
C ASN A 403 -10.75 -3.00 -12.45
N ALA A 404 -9.82 -2.52 -13.28
CA ALA A 404 -10.16 -1.67 -14.43
C ALA A 404 -11.11 -2.38 -15.39
N HIS A 405 -10.83 -3.65 -15.72
CA HIS A 405 -11.75 -4.47 -16.50
C HIS A 405 -13.10 -4.70 -15.81
N ALA A 406 -13.12 -4.91 -14.49
CA ALA A 406 -14.38 -5.08 -13.75
C ALA A 406 -15.27 -3.83 -13.82
N ILE A 407 -14.67 -2.64 -13.72
CA ILE A 407 -15.36 -1.35 -13.83
C ILE A 407 -15.78 -1.07 -15.28
N LEU A 408 -14.95 -1.40 -16.28
CA LEU A 408 -15.34 -1.29 -17.69
C LEU A 408 -16.51 -2.21 -18.01
N GLY A 409 -16.50 -3.45 -17.52
CA GLY A 409 -17.64 -4.36 -17.66
C GLY A 409 -18.95 -3.79 -17.08
N MET A 410 -18.85 -3.13 -15.92
CA MET A 410 -19.98 -2.41 -15.32
C MET A 410 -20.44 -1.23 -16.17
N ALA A 411 -19.52 -0.42 -16.70
CA ALA A 411 -19.83 0.71 -17.56
C ALA A 411 -20.49 0.28 -18.88
N CYS A 412 -19.98 -0.77 -19.53
CA CYS A 412 -20.59 -1.39 -20.72
C CYS A 412 -22.01 -1.88 -20.42
N ASN A 413 -22.23 -2.52 -19.27
CA ASN A 413 -23.58 -2.95 -18.86
C ASN A 413 -24.55 -1.76 -18.78
N PHE A 414 -24.15 -0.64 -18.16
CA PHE A 414 -24.98 0.57 -18.14
C PHE A 414 -25.14 1.23 -19.51
N ALA A 415 -24.14 1.12 -20.39
CA ALA A 415 -24.23 1.52 -21.79
C ALA A 415 -25.09 0.56 -22.64
N ARG A 416 -25.56 -0.55 -22.06
CA ARG A 416 -26.32 -1.65 -22.69
C ARG A 416 -25.51 -2.43 -23.73
N ASP A 417 -24.18 -2.36 -23.64
CA ASP A 417 -23.23 -3.17 -24.41
C ASP A 417 -22.93 -4.47 -23.64
N PHE A 418 -23.95 -5.31 -23.45
CA PHE A 418 -23.92 -6.45 -22.52
C PHE A 418 -22.83 -7.49 -22.86
N GLU A 419 -22.62 -7.79 -24.14
CA GLU A 419 -21.64 -8.75 -24.62
C GLU A 419 -20.19 -8.27 -24.40
N GLU A 420 -19.94 -6.99 -24.65
CA GLU A 420 -18.65 -6.36 -24.35
C GLU A 420 -18.42 -6.31 -22.84
N GLY A 421 -19.48 -5.99 -22.08
CA GLY A 421 -19.47 -6.02 -20.63
C GLY A 421 -19.05 -7.37 -20.08
N GLU A 422 -19.68 -8.46 -20.54
CA GLU A 422 -19.34 -9.82 -20.14
C GLU A 422 -17.89 -10.17 -20.45
N THR A 423 -17.42 -9.79 -21.65
CA THR A 423 -16.04 -10.05 -22.08
C THR A 423 -15.02 -9.45 -21.11
N HIS A 424 -15.23 -8.21 -20.69
CA HIS A 424 -14.37 -7.55 -19.71
C HIS A 424 -14.49 -8.14 -18.30
N LEU A 425 -15.70 -8.51 -17.86
CA LEU A 425 -15.86 -9.17 -16.56
C LEU A 425 -15.16 -10.53 -16.51
N MET A 426 -15.24 -11.32 -17.58
CA MET A 426 -14.53 -12.59 -17.69
C MET A 426 -13.01 -12.40 -17.80
N ARG A 427 -12.54 -11.29 -18.41
CA ARG A 427 -11.12 -10.90 -18.38
C ARG A 427 -10.68 -10.55 -16.95
N ALA A 428 -11.47 -9.79 -16.21
CA ALA A 428 -11.18 -9.45 -14.82
C ALA A 428 -11.04 -10.70 -13.93
N ILE A 429 -11.98 -11.65 -14.04
CA ILE A 429 -11.93 -12.92 -13.28
C ILE A 429 -10.72 -13.78 -13.68
N ARG A 430 -10.36 -13.83 -14.97
CA ARG A 430 -9.15 -14.55 -15.41
C ARG A 430 -7.86 -13.92 -14.89
N LEU A 431 -7.80 -12.59 -14.84
CA LEU A 431 -6.63 -11.87 -14.31
C LEU A 431 -6.52 -12.01 -12.79
N ASN A 432 -7.64 -12.01 -12.08
CA ASN A 432 -7.70 -12.24 -10.65
C ASN A 432 -8.95 -13.06 -10.26
N PRO A 433 -8.81 -14.39 -10.08
CA PRO A 433 -9.92 -15.27 -9.69
C PRO A 433 -10.49 -15.02 -8.29
N ASN A 434 -9.80 -14.21 -7.47
CA ASN A 434 -10.18 -13.84 -6.11
C ASN A 434 -10.73 -12.40 -6.04
N LEU A 435 -11.00 -11.76 -7.20
CA LEU A 435 -11.53 -10.40 -7.26
C LEU A 435 -13.05 -10.36 -7.06
N ALA A 436 -13.49 -10.02 -5.84
CA ALA A 436 -14.91 -9.96 -5.49
C ALA A 436 -15.75 -9.08 -6.44
N VAL A 437 -15.23 -7.90 -6.82
CA VAL A 437 -15.95 -6.97 -7.72
C VAL A 437 -16.19 -7.53 -9.12
N GLY A 438 -15.32 -8.42 -9.61
CA GLY A 438 -15.52 -9.11 -10.89
C GLY A 438 -16.79 -9.95 -10.87
N TYR A 439 -16.91 -10.85 -9.89
CA TYR A 439 -18.11 -11.68 -9.71
C TYR A 439 -19.34 -10.85 -9.33
N GLY A 440 -19.18 -9.82 -8.51
CA GLY A 440 -20.27 -8.93 -8.11
C GLY A 440 -20.89 -8.19 -9.30
N ASN A 441 -20.05 -7.75 -10.24
CA ASN A 441 -20.51 -7.12 -11.48
C ASN A 441 -21.09 -8.14 -12.47
N CYS A 442 -20.60 -9.40 -12.48
CA CYS A 442 -21.27 -10.50 -13.18
C CYS A 442 -22.68 -10.73 -12.64
N ALA A 443 -22.86 -10.72 -11.31
CA ALA A 443 -24.18 -10.85 -10.70
C ALA A 443 -25.15 -9.75 -11.16
N ALA A 444 -24.65 -8.51 -11.28
CA ALA A 444 -25.42 -7.41 -11.85
C ALA A 444 -25.77 -7.61 -13.32
N LEU A 445 -24.81 -8.02 -14.15
CA LEU A 445 -25.03 -8.29 -15.58
C LEU A 445 -26.05 -9.42 -15.80
N TYR A 446 -25.86 -10.56 -15.13
CA TYR A 446 -26.74 -11.71 -15.27
C TYR A 446 -28.15 -11.42 -14.73
N GLY A 447 -28.25 -10.68 -13.63
CA GLY A 447 -29.53 -10.28 -13.06
C GLY A 447 -30.37 -9.42 -14.01
N VAL A 448 -29.76 -8.42 -14.65
CA VAL A 448 -30.46 -7.56 -15.64
C VAL A 448 -30.69 -8.25 -16.99
N SER A 449 -30.05 -9.40 -17.21
CA SER A 449 -30.21 -10.24 -18.41
C SER A 449 -31.16 -11.43 -18.21
N GLY A 450 -31.88 -11.50 -17.09
CA GLY A 450 -32.81 -12.60 -16.80
C GLY A 450 -32.15 -13.94 -16.45
N GLN A 451 -30.83 -13.98 -16.29
CA GLN A 451 -30.05 -15.18 -15.97
C GLN A 451 -29.92 -15.34 -14.45
N TYR A 452 -31.05 -15.58 -13.79
CA TYR A 452 -31.14 -15.57 -12.32
C TYR A 452 -30.23 -16.60 -11.61
N PRO A 453 -30.14 -17.88 -12.05
CA PRO A 453 -29.25 -18.85 -11.42
C PRO A 453 -27.78 -18.43 -11.44
N GLU A 454 -27.32 -17.91 -12.58
CA GLU A 454 -25.95 -17.41 -12.78
C GLU A 454 -25.70 -16.16 -11.93
N ALA A 455 -26.68 -15.24 -11.88
CA ALA A 455 -26.61 -14.05 -11.04
C ALA A 455 -26.45 -14.40 -9.55
N LYS A 456 -27.22 -15.40 -9.08
CA LYS A 456 -27.14 -15.89 -7.70
C LYS A 456 -25.78 -16.49 -7.38
N ALA A 457 -25.27 -17.38 -8.23
CA ALA A 457 -23.97 -18.01 -8.03
C ALA A 457 -22.83 -16.97 -8.00
N ALA A 458 -22.87 -15.99 -8.90
CA ALA A 458 -21.89 -14.91 -8.94
C ALA A 458 -21.97 -14.00 -7.70
N TYR A 459 -23.18 -13.68 -7.22
CA TYR A 459 -23.36 -12.89 -5.99
C TYR A 459 -22.84 -13.62 -4.75
N GLU A 460 -23.18 -14.91 -4.59
CA GLU A 460 -22.70 -15.74 -3.48
C GLU A 460 -21.18 -15.84 -3.49
N ARG A 461 -20.56 -15.99 -4.67
CA ARG A 461 -19.11 -15.98 -4.82
C ARG A 461 -18.51 -14.64 -4.41
N ALA A 462 -19.04 -13.52 -4.89
CA ALA A 462 -18.57 -12.19 -4.52
C ALA A 462 -18.68 -11.92 -3.02
N ALA A 463 -19.80 -12.31 -2.41
CA ALA A 463 -20.05 -12.15 -0.98
C ALA A 463 -19.16 -13.05 -0.12
N ALA A 464 -18.76 -14.23 -0.60
CA ALA A 464 -17.78 -15.09 0.06
C ALA A 464 -16.36 -14.46 0.01
N LEU A 465 -15.96 -13.94 -1.17
CA LEU A 465 -14.66 -13.30 -1.38
C LEU A 465 -14.47 -12.02 -0.56
N SER A 466 -15.53 -11.21 -0.43
CA SER A 466 -15.47 -9.95 0.32
C SER A 466 -16.80 -9.69 1.04
N PRO A 467 -17.01 -10.27 2.24
CA PRO A 467 -18.29 -10.18 2.96
C PRO A 467 -18.72 -8.77 3.36
N ARG A 468 -17.74 -7.86 3.47
CA ARG A 468 -17.88 -6.45 3.88
C ARG A 468 -17.49 -5.48 2.76
N ASP A 469 -17.56 -5.92 1.50
CA ASP A 469 -17.19 -5.07 0.38
C ASP A 469 -18.04 -3.79 0.33
N PRO A 470 -17.42 -2.61 0.12
CA PRO A 470 -18.18 -1.38 -0.07
C PRO A 470 -19.18 -1.43 -1.23
N LEU A 471 -18.90 -2.17 -2.31
CA LEU A 471 -19.78 -2.30 -3.48
C LEU A 471 -20.82 -3.42 -3.34
N LYS A 472 -20.82 -4.18 -2.24
CA LYS A 472 -21.81 -5.24 -1.98
C LYS A 472 -23.28 -4.80 -2.16
N PRO A 473 -23.72 -3.57 -1.78
CA PRO A 473 -25.09 -3.12 -2.03
C PRO A 473 -25.46 -3.09 -3.53
N PHE A 474 -24.50 -2.77 -4.40
CA PHE A 474 -24.70 -2.78 -5.85
C PHE A 474 -24.92 -4.19 -6.37
N TRP A 475 -24.06 -5.14 -6.00
CA TRP A 475 -24.16 -6.54 -6.42
C TRP A 475 -25.45 -7.20 -5.92
N ARG A 476 -25.83 -6.88 -4.67
CA ARG A 476 -27.10 -7.30 -4.07
C ARG A 476 -28.29 -6.77 -4.87
N GLY A 477 -28.20 -5.53 -5.36
CA GLY A 477 -29.20 -4.95 -6.26
C GLY A 477 -29.32 -5.73 -7.57
N GLY A 478 -28.20 -6.12 -8.18
CA GLY A 478 -28.16 -6.98 -9.36
C GLY A 478 -28.90 -8.31 -9.18
N PHE A 479 -28.53 -9.05 -8.12
CA PHE A 479 -29.20 -10.30 -7.74
C PHE A 479 -30.71 -10.11 -7.51
N GLY A 480 -31.10 -9.02 -6.83
CA GLY A 480 -32.51 -8.72 -6.57
C GLY A 480 -33.32 -8.40 -7.82
N ILE A 481 -32.72 -7.75 -8.82
CA ILE A 481 -33.36 -7.57 -10.14
C ILE A 481 -33.58 -8.92 -10.81
N GLY A 482 -32.58 -9.80 -10.79
CA GLY A 482 -32.71 -11.16 -11.34
C GLY A 482 -33.86 -11.95 -10.70
N ALA A 483 -34.00 -11.89 -9.37
CA ALA A 483 -35.12 -12.53 -8.67
C ALA A 483 -36.48 -11.95 -9.10
N TYR A 484 -36.57 -10.63 -9.21
CA TYR A 484 -37.79 -9.96 -9.66
C TYR A 484 -38.18 -10.36 -11.08
N VAL A 485 -37.22 -10.35 -11.99
CA VAL A 485 -37.42 -10.71 -13.40
C VAL A 485 -37.90 -12.17 -13.53
N ALA A 486 -37.33 -13.07 -12.72
CA ALA A 486 -37.77 -14.45 -12.57
C ALA A 486 -39.14 -14.62 -11.87
N ALA A 487 -39.83 -13.52 -11.55
CA ALA A 487 -41.10 -13.46 -10.81
C ALA A 487 -41.04 -14.06 -9.39
N ASP A 488 -39.84 -14.19 -8.81
CA ASP A 488 -39.64 -14.53 -7.40
C ASP A 488 -39.61 -13.25 -6.55
N TYR A 489 -40.79 -12.63 -6.41
CA TYR A 489 -40.95 -11.35 -5.71
C TYR A 489 -40.67 -11.47 -4.21
N GLU A 490 -40.92 -12.62 -3.59
CA GLU A 490 -40.60 -12.86 -2.18
C GLU A 490 -39.09 -12.84 -1.95
N THR A 491 -38.30 -13.55 -2.77
CA THR A 491 -36.84 -13.49 -2.67
C THR A 491 -36.31 -12.09 -2.96
N CYS A 492 -36.87 -11.39 -3.95
CA CYS A 492 -36.52 -10.00 -4.26
C CYS A 492 -36.76 -9.09 -3.03
N LEU A 493 -37.94 -9.16 -2.42
CA LEU A 493 -38.31 -8.36 -1.26
C LEU A 493 -37.43 -8.65 -0.05
N ASN A 494 -37.23 -9.92 0.28
CA ASN A 494 -36.39 -10.34 1.40
C ASN A 494 -34.94 -9.87 1.22
N ASN A 495 -34.41 -9.97 0.00
CA ASN A 495 -33.09 -9.46 -0.35
C ASN A 495 -33.00 -7.93 -0.21
N ALA A 496 -33.99 -7.20 -0.73
CA ALA A 496 -34.04 -5.74 -0.66
C ALA A 496 -34.08 -5.26 0.80
N GLN A 497 -34.93 -5.85 1.63
CA GLN A 497 -35.05 -5.50 3.05
C GLN A 497 -33.79 -5.86 3.85
N ALA A 498 -33.17 -7.00 3.57
CA ALA A 498 -31.88 -7.36 4.17
C ALA A 498 -30.79 -6.35 3.82
N GLY A 499 -30.69 -5.96 2.55
CA GLY A 499 -29.75 -4.95 2.10
C GLY A 499 -30.01 -3.56 2.68
N LEU A 500 -31.27 -3.15 2.82
CA LEU A 500 -31.63 -1.85 3.41
C LEU A 500 -31.39 -1.78 4.92
N ARG A 501 -31.38 -2.92 5.63
CA ARG A 501 -30.91 -2.98 7.03
C ARG A 501 -29.40 -2.74 7.14
N GLU A 502 -28.61 -3.24 6.19
CA GLU A 502 -27.16 -3.04 6.13
C GLU A 502 -26.78 -1.65 5.59
N THR A 503 -27.48 -1.16 4.57
CA THR A 503 -27.22 0.11 3.87
C THR A 503 -28.52 0.88 3.66
N PRO A 504 -28.98 1.62 4.69
CA PRO A 504 -30.21 2.39 4.60
C PRO A 504 -30.19 3.39 3.45
N GLY A 505 -31.24 3.33 2.62
CA GLY A 505 -31.48 4.30 1.56
C GLY A 505 -30.67 4.07 0.29
N TYR A 506 -30.14 2.87 0.04
CA TYR A 506 -29.55 2.55 -1.26
C TYR A 506 -30.63 2.48 -2.35
N ALA A 507 -30.54 3.36 -3.35
CA ALA A 507 -31.62 3.66 -4.30
C ALA A 507 -32.12 2.45 -5.10
N SER A 508 -31.23 1.52 -5.47
CA SER A 508 -31.62 0.31 -6.21
C SER A 508 -32.50 -0.62 -5.36
N LEU A 509 -32.13 -0.84 -4.10
CA LEU A 509 -32.86 -1.75 -3.21
C LEU A 509 -34.22 -1.16 -2.79
N MET A 510 -34.32 0.17 -2.63
CA MET A 510 -35.60 0.82 -2.37
C MET A 510 -36.59 0.65 -3.53
N ARG A 511 -36.13 0.75 -4.78
CA ARG A 511 -36.96 0.48 -5.98
C ARG A 511 -37.42 -0.98 -6.02
N GLN A 512 -36.54 -1.92 -5.67
CA GLN A 512 -36.86 -3.36 -5.57
C GLN A 512 -37.89 -3.65 -4.50
N GLU A 513 -37.73 -3.09 -3.30
CA GLU A 513 -38.70 -3.23 -2.22
C GLU A 513 -40.09 -2.74 -2.67
N ALA A 514 -40.18 -1.52 -3.22
CA ALA A 514 -41.43 -0.94 -3.68
C ALA A 514 -42.12 -1.78 -4.76
N ALA A 515 -41.39 -2.15 -5.83
CA ALA A 515 -41.94 -2.94 -6.93
C ALA A 515 -42.38 -4.34 -6.46
N ALA A 516 -41.56 -5.04 -5.67
CA ALA A 516 -41.87 -6.38 -5.19
C ALA A 516 -43.09 -6.38 -4.26
N LEU A 517 -43.21 -5.41 -3.34
CA LEU A 517 -44.40 -5.26 -2.48
C LEU A 517 -45.67 -5.08 -3.30
N ALA A 518 -45.62 -4.26 -4.36
CA ALA A 518 -46.76 -4.05 -5.23
C ALA A 518 -47.17 -5.32 -5.99
N MET A 519 -46.19 -6.09 -6.49
CA MET A 519 -46.45 -7.37 -7.17
C MET A 519 -47.00 -8.44 -6.24
N LEU A 520 -46.63 -8.42 -4.96
CA LEU A 520 -47.18 -9.29 -3.91
C LEU A 520 -48.56 -8.83 -3.37
N GLY A 521 -49.10 -7.72 -3.87
CA GLY A 521 -50.39 -7.18 -3.43
C GLY A 521 -50.35 -6.42 -2.10
N ARG A 522 -49.16 -6.11 -1.58
CA ARG A 522 -48.94 -5.39 -0.32
C ARG A 522 -48.93 -3.88 -0.54
N GLN A 523 -50.06 -3.37 -1.02
CA GLN A 523 -50.17 -2.05 -1.62
C GLN A 523 -49.85 -0.88 -0.66
N GLU A 524 -50.30 -0.95 0.59
CA GLU A 524 -50.02 0.10 1.60
C GLU A 524 -48.52 0.22 1.88
N GLU A 525 -47.83 -0.93 2.01
CA GLU A 525 -46.40 -0.99 2.25
C GLU A 525 -45.60 -0.52 1.02
N ALA A 526 -46.07 -0.85 -0.19
CA ALA A 526 -45.47 -0.39 -1.44
C ALA A 526 -45.49 1.14 -1.53
N HIS A 527 -46.64 1.78 -1.28
CA HIS A 527 -46.75 3.24 -1.26
C HIS A 527 -45.86 3.88 -0.18
N ALA A 528 -45.79 3.27 1.01
CA ALA A 528 -44.89 3.74 2.07
C ALA A 528 -43.41 3.64 1.65
N SER A 529 -43.02 2.60 0.92
CA SER A 529 -41.66 2.46 0.37
C SER A 529 -41.38 3.52 -0.71
N VAL A 530 -42.33 3.78 -1.62
CA VAL A 530 -42.22 4.87 -2.61
C VAL A 530 -42.12 6.24 -1.95
N GLY A 531 -42.87 6.50 -0.87
CA GLY A 531 -42.76 7.74 -0.12
C GLY A 531 -41.33 7.98 0.39
N ARG A 532 -40.73 6.96 1.04
CA ARG A 532 -39.32 7.02 1.46
C ARG A 532 -38.36 7.22 0.29
N LEU A 533 -38.64 6.59 -0.85
CA LEU A 533 -37.83 6.70 -2.07
C LEU A 533 -37.84 8.14 -2.61
N LEU A 534 -39.01 8.78 -2.68
CA LEU A 534 -39.18 10.14 -3.17
C LEU A 534 -38.66 11.21 -2.19
N ASP A 535 -38.74 10.98 -0.89
CA ASP A 535 -38.11 11.84 0.11
C ASP A 535 -36.59 11.93 -0.11
N LYS A 536 -35.96 10.82 -0.52
CA LYS A 536 -34.52 10.76 -0.79
C LYS A 536 -34.15 11.18 -2.21
N MET A 537 -35.01 10.90 -3.19
CA MET A 537 -34.81 11.25 -4.59
C MET A 537 -36.01 12.03 -5.13
N PRO A 538 -36.13 13.33 -4.80
CA PRO A 538 -37.21 14.16 -5.30
C PRO A 538 -37.20 14.20 -6.83
N GLY A 539 -38.37 13.98 -7.44
CA GLY A 539 -38.52 14.00 -8.91
C GLY A 539 -38.05 12.72 -9.62
N LEU A 540 -37.85 11.61 -8.89
CA LEU A 540 -37.71 10.30 -9.52
C LEU A 540 -39.04 9.88 -10.17
N THR A 541 -38.97 9.45 -11.43
CA THR A 541 -40.12 8.95 -12.18
C THR A 541 -39.83 7.59 -12.81
N VAL A 542 -40.88 6.89 -13.24
CA VAL A 542 -40.79 5.62 -13.98
C VAL A 542 -39.95 5.81 -15.25
N THR A 543 -40.19 6.89 -15.99
CA THR A 543 -39.39 7.25 -17.17
C THR A 543 -37.90 7.38 -16.84
N ARG A 544 -37.57 7.99 -15.70
CA ARG A 544 -36.18 8.14 -15.27
C ARG A 544 -35.56 6.83 -14.79
N VAL A 545 -36.32 5.96 -14.13
CA VAL A 545 -35.86 4.61 -13.78
C VAL A 545 -35.52 3.81 -15.03
N ARG A 546 -36.36 3.89 -16.07
CA ARG A 546 -36.15 3.23 -17.37
C ARG A 546 -34.82 3.65 -18.02
N ALA A 547 -34.39 4.89 -17.81
CA ALA A 547 -33.11 5.40 -18.33
C ALA A 547 -31.88 4.97 -17.51
N ILE A 548 -32.04 4.62 -16.22
CA ILE A 548 -30.94 4.36 -15.28
C ILE A 548 -30.56 2.88 -15.22
N VAL A 549 -31.54 1.99 -15.23
CA VAL A 549 -31.32 0.56 -14.95
C VAL A 549 -31.29 -0.21 -16.27
N PRO A 550 -30.23 -0.99 -16.56
CA PRO A 550 -30.01 -1.52 -17.90
C PRO A 550 -30.60 -2.93 -18.07
N VAL A 551 -31.92 -3.11 -17.93
CA VAL A 551 -32.52 -4.43 -18.24
C VAL A 551 -32.46 -4.72 -19.73
N ARG A 552 -32.10 -5.96 -20.05
CA ARG A 552 -31.78 -6.41 -21.41
C ARG A 552 -33.02 -6.67 -22.24
N HIS A 553 -34.01 -7.37 -21.68
CA HIS A 553 -35.20 -7.81 -22.41
C HIS A 553 -36.38 -6.87 -22.14
N GLU A 554 -37.13 -6.53 -23.19
CA GLU A 554 -38.24 -5.58 -23.09
C GLU A 554 -39.37 -6.09 -22.18
N ASP A 555 -39.73 -7.37 -22.25
CA ASP A 555 -40.78 -7.99 -21.42
C ASP A 555 -40.46 -7.90 -19.91
N ASP A 556 -39.20 -8.12 -19.55
CA ASP A 556 -38.70 -7.98 -18.18
C ASP A 556 -38.79 -6.51 -17.72
N TRP A 557 -38.64 -5.59 -18.67
CA TRP A 557 -38.73 -4.16 -18.48
C TRP A 557 -40.13 -3.66 -18.22
N GLU A 558 -41.09 -4.12 -19.02
CA GLU A 558 -42.50 -3.83 -18.81
C GLU A 558 -42.95 -4.31 -17.42
N ARG A 559 -42.59 -5.53 -17.03
CA ARG A 559 -42.92 -6.09 -15.71
C ARG A 559 -42.29 -5.31 -14.55
N TRP A 560 -41.04 -4.87 -14.71
CA TRP A 560 -40.34 -4.07 -13.70
C TRP A 560 -41.01 -2.70 -13.50
N LEU A 561 -41.30 -2.01 -14.60
CA LEU A 561 -41.91 -0.68 -14.57
C LEU A 561 -43.37 -0.75 -14.10
N GLU A 562 -44.13 -1.79 -14.49
CA GLU A 562 -45.49 -2.03 -14.01
C GLU A 562 -45.53 -2.10 -12.47
N GLY A 563 -44.61 -2.85 -11.85
CA GLY A 563 -44.52 -2.95 -10.40
C GLY A 563 -44.28 -1.60 -9.72
N LEU A 564 -43.44 -0.75 -10.31
CA LEU A 564 -43.19 0.60 -9.79
C LEU A 564 -44.39 1.54 -9.98
N CYS A 565 -45.06 1.49 -11.15
CA CYS A 565 -46.31 2.24 -11.37
C CYS A 565 -47.37 1.81 -10.35
N ARG A 566 -47.54 0.50 -10.16
CA ARG A 566 -48.45 -0.06 -9.16
C ARG A 566 -48.08 0.38 -7.76
N ALA A 567 -46.80 0.47 -7.41
CA ALA A 567 -46.35 0.96 -6.11
C ALA A 567 -46.64 2.45 -5.87
N GLY A 568 -47.03 3.20 -6.89
CA GLY A 568 -47.36 4.62 -6.83
C GLY A 568 -46.20 5.55 -7.22
N LEU A 569 -45.19 5.06 -7.93
CA LEU A 569 -44.13 5.92 -8.46
C LEU A 569 -44.69 6.80 -9.61
N PRO A 570 -44.44 8.12 -9.62
CA PRO A 570 -44.87 9.00 -10.71
C PRO A 570 -44.27 8.60 -12.07
N GLU A 571 -45.00 8.83 -13.16
CA GLU A 571 -44.57 8.48 -14.53
C GLU A 571 -43.45 9.35 -15.11
#